data_AF-A0A1S8WU39-F1
#
_entry.id   AF-A0A1S8WU39-F1
#
_cell.length_a   1.000
_cell.length_b   1.000
_cell.length_c   1.000
_cell.angle_alpha   90.00
_cell.angle_beta   90.00
_cell.angle_gamma   90.00
#
_symmetry.space_group_name_H-M   'P 1'
#
loop_
_entity.id
_entity.type
_entity.pdbx_description
1 polymer ?
#
loop_
_entity_poly.entity_id
_entity_poly.type
_entity_poly.pdbx_seq_one_letter_code
_entity_poly.pdbx_strand_id
1 'polypeptide(L)' 'MGRCSPPYNILFRVKFFASDPHHLRDEYTRYLVVLQLREAIHTGQLKCPDTRLASELAALLLQGM' A
#
# COMPACT_ATOMS: atom_id res chain seq x y z
N MET A 1 -22.07 11.55 -7.16
CA MET A 1 -21.95 10.09 -7.40
C MET A 1 -22.46 9.82 -8.80
N GLY A 2 -21.56 9.68 -9.77
CA GLY A 2 -21.92 9.51 -11.18
C GLY A 2 -22.37 8.09 -11.48
N ARG A 3 -23.33 7.94 -12.40
CA ARG A 3 -23.76 6.65 -12.96
C ARG A 3 -22.56 5.96 -13.61
N CYS A 4 -22.30 4.71 -13.24
CA CYS A 4 -21.25 3.89 -13.86
C CYS A 4 -21.72 3.40 -15.24
N SER A 5 -21.20 4.02 -16.30
CA SER A 5 -21.33 3.51 -17.67
C SER A 5 -20.11 2.63 -18.01
N PRO A 6 -20.24 1.56 -18.80
CA PRO A 6 -19.09 0.75 -19.22
C PRO A 6 -17.99 1.58 -19.92
N PRO A 7 -16.71 1.20 -19.75
CA PRO A 7 -16.23 0.03 -19.01
C PRO A 7 -16.17 0.25 -17.48
N TYR A 8 -16.59 -0.76 -16.72
CA TYR A 8 -16.46 -0.75 -15.26
C TYR A 8 -14.99 -0.97 -14.86
N ASN A 9 -14.38 0.04 -14.24
CA ASN A 9 -13.05 -0.09 -13.67
C ASN A 9 -13.15 -0.67 -12.26
N ILE A 10 -12.71 -1.91 -12.09
CA ILE A 10 -12.64 -2.57 -10.79
C ILE A 10 -11.18 -2.55 -10.33
N LEU A 11 -10.93 -2.02 -9.15
CA LEU A 11 -9.61 -1.96 -8.53
C LEU A 11 -9.58 -2.89 -7.32
N PHE A 12 -8.72 -3.89 -7.36
CA PHE A 12 -8.46 -4.73 -6.19
C PHE A 12 -7.51 -3.98 -5.25
N ARG A 13 -8.00 -3.56 -4.09
CA ARG A 13 -7.25 -2.80 -3.09
C ARG A 13 -7.53 -3.30 -1.68
N VAL A 14 -6.55 -3.14 -0.80
CA VAL A 14 -6.67 -3.35 0.64
C VAL A 14 -7.61 -2.29 1.22
N LYS A 15 -8.65 -2.75 1.91
CA LYS A 15 -9.64 -1.90 2.59
C LYS A 15 -9.39 -1.80 4.10
N PHE A 16 -8.87 -2.86 4.69
CA PHE A 16 -8.61 -2.97 6.13
C PHE A 16 -7.17 -3.42 6.32
N PHE A 17 -6.42 -2.68 7.14
CA PHE A 17 -5.06 -3.02 7.51
C PHE A 17 -5.06 -3.82 8.81
N ALA A 18 -4.22 -4.85 8.88
CA ALA A 18 -4.00 -5.58 10.13
C ALA A 18 -3.29 -4.67 11.15
N SER A 19 -3.68 -4.75 12.42
CA SER A 19 -3.02 -4.01 13.51
C SER A 19 -1.59 -4.50 13.75
N ASP A 20 -1.31 -5.76 13.45
CA ASP A 20 0.03 -6.35 13.44
C ASP A 20 0.26 -7.02 12.06
N PRO A 21 1.32 -6.63 11.32
CA PRO A 21 1.64 -7.22 10.01
C PRO A 21 1.92 -8.73 10.09
N HIS A 22 2.29 -9.29 11.25
CA HIS A 22 2.48 -10.72 11.44
C HIS A 22 1.18 -11.53 11.39
N HIS A 23 0.01 -10.90 11.53
CA HIS A 23 -1.28 -11.55 11.34
C HIS A 23 -1.59 -11.89 9.87
N LEU A 24 -0.84 -11.32 8.92
CA LEU A 24 -0.93 -11.69 7.51
C LEU A 24 -0.11 -12.96 7.27
N ARG A 25 -0.78 -14.11 7.36
CA ARG A 25 -0.14 -15.45 7.23
C ARG A 25 0.40 -15.73 5.84
N ASP A 26 -0.24 -15.14 4.83
CA ASP A 26 0.07 -15.36 3.42
C ASP A 26 1.06 -14.30 2.91
N GLU A 27 2.14 -14.76 2.27
CA GLU A 27 3.20 -13.88 1.73
C GLU A 27 2.71 -12.99 0.59
N TYR A 28 1.86 -13.53 -0.28
CA TYR A 28 1.30 -12.77 -1.39
C TYR A 28 0.43 -11.61 -0.89
N THR A 29 -0.39 -11.86 0.12
CA THR A 29 -1.20 -10.82 0.77
C THR A 29 -0.33 -9.74 1.42
N ARG A 30 0.78 -10.13 2.09
CA ARG A 30 1.75 -9.17 2.64
C ARG A 30 2.35 -8.30 1.54
N TYR A 31 2.74 -8.89 0.43
CA TYR A 31 3.28 -8.17 -0.71
C TYR A 31 2.29 -7.15 -1.28
N LEU A 32 1.01 -7.52 -1.44
CA LEU A 32 -0.04 -6.61 -1.91
C LEU A 32 -0.24 -5.40 -0.98
N VAL A 33 -0.17 -5.61 0.34
CA VAL A 33 -0.23 -4.52 1.33
C VAL A 33 0.96 -3.58 1.17
N VAL A 34 2.17 -4.12 1.01
CA VAL A 34 3.39 -3.34 0.81
C VAL A 34 3.31 -2.50 -0.47
N LEU A 35 2.80 -3.06 -1.58
CA LEU A 35 2.61 -2.32 -2.83
C LEU A 35 1.65 -1.14 -2.67
N GLN A 36 0.53 -1.33 -1.98
CA GLN A 36 -0.43 -0.25 -1.76
C GLN A 36 0.14 0.84 -0.84
N LEU A 37 0.93 0.47 0.18
CA LEU A 37 1.62 1.43 1.03
C LEU A 37 2.66 2.25 0.26
N ARG A 38 3.44 1.61 -0.61
CA ARG A 38 4.39 2.30 -1.50
C ARG A 38 3.68 3.35 -2.36
N GLU A 39 2.57 2.97 -2.99
CA GLU A 39 1.78 3.90 -3.83
C GLU A 39 1.20 5.05 -2.98
N ALA A 40 0.72 4.76 -1.76
CA ALA A 40 0.17 5.76 -0.86
C ALA A 40 1.23 6.77 -0.37
N ILE A 41 2.45 6.32 -0.09
CA ILE A 41 3.58 7.20 0.26
C ILE A 41 3.98 8.05 -0.96
N HIS A 42 4.13 7.41 -2.12
CA HIS A 42 4.55 8.08 -3.35
C HIS A 42 3.54 9.16 -3.82
N THR A 43 2.25 8.90 -3.69
CA THR A 43 1.18 9.84 -4.04
C THR A 43 0.86 10.86 -2.94
N GLY A 44 1.48 10.74 -1.76
CA GLY A 44 1.24 11.61 -0.61
C GLY A 44 -0.09 11.37 0.11
N GLN A 45 -0.81 10.28 -0.20
CA GLN A 45 -1.99 9.86 0.57
C GLN A 45 -1.62 9.46 1.99
N LEU A 46 -0.46 8.82 2.16
CA LEU A 46 0.13 8.55 3.46
C LEU A 46 1.24 9.57 3.73
N LYS A 47 0.99 10.48 4.66
CA LYS A 47 1.99 11.46 5.07
C LYS A 47 3.03 10.79 5.98
N CYS A 48 4.29 10.87 5.59
CA CYS A 48 5.42 10.52 6.44
C CYS A 48 6.02 11.82 7.00
N PRO A 49 5.69 12.22 8.24
CA PRO A 49 6.21 13.46 8.82
C PRO A 49 7.70 13.38 9.13
N ASP A 50 8.22 12.17 9.32
CA ASP A 50 9.65 11.92 9.53
C ASP A 50 10.30 11.48 8.22
N THR A 51 11.16 12.36 7.68
CA THR A 51 11.94 12.12 6.46
C THR A 51 12.88 10.93 6.61
N ARG A 52 13.42 10.69 7.82
CA ARG A 52 14.31 9.57 8.07
C ARG A 52 13.53 8.26 7.95
N LEU A 53 12.38 8.16 8.60
CA LEU A 53 11.49 7.00 8.48
C LEU A 53 11.08 6.76 7.02
N ALA A 54 10.72 7.82 6.29
CA ALA A 54 10.37 7.70 4.88
C ALA A 54 11.53 7.13 4.04
N SER A 55 12.75 7.58 4.29
CA SER A 55 13.94 7.10 3.59
C SER A 55 14.26 5.64 3.91
N GLU A 56 14.08 5.21 5.16
CA GLU A 56 14.27 3.83 5.59
C GLU A 56 13.22 2.90 4.93
N LEU A 57 11.96 3.32 4.89
CA LEU A 57 10.89 2.60 4.20
C LEU A 57 11.17 2.47 2.70
N ALA A 58 11.65 3.54 2.05
CA ALA A 58 12.02 3.51 0.64
C ALA A 58 13.19 2.53 0.37
N ALA A 59 14.21 2.51 1.24
CA ALA A 59 15.31 1.58 1.13
C ALA A 59 14.86 0.11 1.30
N LEU A 60 13.97 -0.17 2.25
CA LEU A 60 13.39 -1.51 2.45
C LEU A 60 12.58 -1.97 1.24
N LEU A 61 11.82 -1.05 0.62
CA LEU A 61 11.08 -1.34 -0.60
C LEU A 61 11.98 -1.64 -1.81
N LEU A 62 13.17 -1.03 -1.88
CA LEU A 62 14.18 -1.34 -2.90
C LEU A 62 14.88 -2.68 -2.64
N GLN A 63 15.11 -3.04 -1.37
CA GLN A 63 15.78 -4.29 -0.99
C GLN A 63 14.91 -5.53 -1.26
N GLY A 64 13.59 -5.40 -1.19
CA GLY A 64 12.64 -6.50 -1.45
C GLY A 64 12.32 -6.75 -2.93
N MET A 65 13.06 -6.14 -3.86
CA MET A 65 12.97 -6.44 -5.29
C MET A 65 13.99 -7.49 -5.71
#